data_AF-A0A8C6VDG4-F1
#
_entry.id   AF-A0A8C6VDG4-F1
#
_cell.length_a   1.000
_cell.length_b   1.000
_cell.length_c   1.000
_cell.angle_alpha   90.00
_cell.angle_beta   90.00
_cell.angle_gamma   90.00
#
_symmetry.space_group_name_H-M   'P 1'
#
loop_
_entity.id
_entity.type
_entity.pdbx_description
1 polymer ?
#
loop_
_entity_poly.entity_id
_entity_poly.type
_entity_poly.pdbx_seq_one_letter_code
_entity_poly.pdbx_strand_id
1 'polypeptide(L)'
;MSSPTSSSSASDDTEASSGATKEAAAAAALLLWERAWSLEEIRSRSQTWSLAADAGLLQFLQEFSQQTISRTHEIKKQMDRLIHETKSIDCRLHNVFNGFLMLSNMQFIENVIYD
;
A
#
# COMPACT_ATOMS: atom_id res chain seq x y z
N MET A 1 -13.55 59.58 -64.01
CA MET A 1 -12.80 58.42 -64.53
C MET A 1 -12.98 57.29 -63.54
N SER A 2 -13.25 56.08 -64.05
CA SER A 2 -13.93 54.97 -63.39
C SER A 2 -12.99 53.96 -62.70
N SER A 3 -13.45 53.40 -61.56
CA SER A 3 -13.28 52.03 -60.95
C SER A 3 -11.84 51.47 -60.72
N PRO A 4 -11.59 50.42 -59.87
CA PRO A 4 -12.52 49.42 -59.30
C PRO A 4 -12.29 48.99 -57.81
N THR A 5 -13.18 48.09 -57.41
CA THR A 5 -13.33 47.26 -56.20
C THR A 5 -12.12 46.40 -55.80
N SER A 6 -11.94 46.17 -54.50
CA SER A 6 -11.33 44.93 -53.97
C SER A 6 -11.98 44.56 -52.64
N SER A 7 -12.89 43.58 -52.72
CA SER A 7 -13.38 42.79 -51.59
C SER A 7 -12.30 41.76 -51.22
N SER A 8 -11.84 41.76 -49.97
CA SER A 8 -11.07 40.65 -49.42
C SER A 8 -11.81 40.10 -48.20
N SER A 9 -12.57 39.04 -48.45
CA SER A 9 -13.10 38.12 -47.45
C SER A 9 -11.95 37.35 -46.80
N ALA A 10 -11.76 37.52 -45.49
CA ALA A 10 -10.96 36.62 -44.68
C ALA A 10 -11.74 36.35 -43.40
N SER A 11 -12.53 35.28 -43.44
CA SER A 11 -13.28 34.75 -42.30
C SER A 11 -13.29 33.24 -42.47
N ASP A 12 -12.24 32.59 -42.00
CA ASP A 12 -12.22 31.22 -41.48
C ASP A 12 -10.75 30.88 -41.29
N ASP A 13 -10.36 30.58 -40.04
CA ASP A 13 -9.18 29.76 -39.66
C ASP A 13 -8.86 29.98 -38.16
N THR A 14 -9.86 29.89 -37.27
CA THR A 14 -9.59 29.98 -35.82
C THR A 14 -10.39 29.00 -34.95
N GLU A 15 -10.87 27.88 -35.49
CA GLU A 15 -11.64 26.90 -34.71
C GLU A 15 -11.00 25.51 -34.55
N ALA A 16 -9.91 25.21 -35.26
CA ALA A 16 -9.30 23.87 -35.23
C ALA A 16 -8.41 23.58 -33.99
N SER A 17 -7.89 24.62 -33.31
CA SER A 17 -6.93 24.44 -32.19
C SER A 17 -7.59 24.11 -30.85
N SER A 18 -8.86 24.48 -30.66
CA SER A 18 -9.62 24.25 -29.42
C SER A 18 -10.03 22.79 -29.22
N GLY A 19 -10.28 22.04 -30.31
CA GLY A 19 -10.74 20.65 -30.26
C GLY A 19 -9.68 19.66 -29.76
N ALA A 20 -8.43 19.82 -30.23
CA ALA A 20 -7.34 18.87 -29.94
C ALA A 20 -6.94 18.85 -28.45
N THR A 21 -7.04 20.00 -27.76
CA THR A 21 -6.75 20.08 -26.31
C THR A 21 -7.88 19.45 -25.48
N LYS A 22 -9.12 19.50 -25.96
CA LYS A 22 -10.29 18.91 -25.31
C LYS A 22 -10.31 17.38 -25.44
N GLU A 23 -9.96 16.84 -26.61
CA GLU A 23 -9.87 15.39 -26.84
C GLU A 23 -8.71 14.75 -26.07
N ALA A 24 -7.54 15.39 -26.00
CA ALA A 24 -6.42 14.90 -25.19
C ALA A 24 -6.74 14.93 -23.68
N ALA A 25 -7.45 15.96 -23.20
CA ALA A 25 -7.91 16.04 -21.82
C ALA A 25 -9.00 15.00 -21.51
N ALA A 26 -9.89 14.70 -22.46
CA ALA A 26 -10.90 13.63 -22.33
C ALA A 26 -10.26 12.23 -22.33
N ALA A 27 -9.24 12.00 -23.17
CA ALA A 27 -8.49 10.74 -23.19
C ALA A 27 -7.67 10.54 -21.90
N ALA A 28 -7.02 11.59 -21.39
CA ALA A 28 -6.36 11.56 -20.10
C ALA A 28 -7.37 11.33 -18.96
N ALA A 29 -8.56 11.91 -19.06
CA ALA A 29 -9.63 11.66 -18.13
C ALA A 29 -10.11 10.22 -18.15
N LEU A 30 -10.09 9.49 -19.28
CA LEU A 30 -10.45 8.06 -19.34
C LEU A 30 -9.43 7.14 -18.66
N LEU A 31 -8.12 7.44 -18.77
CA LEU A 31 -7.07 6.65 -18.11
C LEU A 31 -6.94 6.91 -16.60
N LEU A 32 -7.49 8.02 -16.11
CA LEU A 32 -7.43 8.35 -14.69
C LEU A 32 -8.19 7.34 -13.81
N TRP A 33 -9.13 6.59 -14.37
CA TRP A 33 -10.01 5.66 -13.64
C TRP A 33 -9.40 4.27 -13.47
N GLU A 34 -8.40 3.93 -14.27
CA GLU A 34 -7.70 2.63 -14.21
C GLU A 34 -6.55 2.63 -13.21
N ARG A 35 -6.14 3.81 -12.73
CA ARG A 35 -5.01 3.98 -11.80
C ARG A 35 -5.50 4.20 -10.38
N ALA A 36 -4.92 3.53 -9.40
CA ALA A 36 -5.14 3.82 -8.00
C ALA A 36 -4.63 5.23 -7.65
N TRP A 37 -5.51 6.04 -7.07
CA TRP A 37 -5.18 7.41 -6.72
C TRP A 37 -4.38 7.46 -5.42
N SER A 38 -3.44 8.39 -5.36
CA SER A 38 -2.76 8.68 -4.09
C SER A 38 -3.71 9.39 -3.11
N LEU A 39 -3.44 9.24 -1.82
CA LEU A 39 -4.23 9.87 -0.75
C LEU A 39 -4.30 11.40 -0.91
N GLU A 40 -3.27 11.99 -1.52
CA GLU A 40 -3.19 13.41 -1.84
C GLU A 40 -4.12 13.83 -3.00
N GLU A 41 -4.20 13.01 -4.05
CA GLU A 41 -5.13 13.21 -5.18
C GLU A 41 -6.59 13.09 -4.73
N ILE A 42 -6.90 12.12 -3.87
CA ILE A 42 -8.24 11.95 -3.28
C ILE A 42 -8.62 13.19 -2.46
N ARG A 43 -7.69 13.70 -1.65
CA ARG A 43 -7.91 14.90 -0.82
C ARG A 43 -8.16 16.14 -1.65
N SER A 44 -7.39 16.34 -2.72
CA SER A 44 -7.54 17.46 -3.66
C SER A 44 -8.90 17.45 -4.37
N ARG A 45 -9.37 16.29 -4.82
CA ARG A 45 -10.66 16.17 -5.52
C ARG A 45 -11.88 16.06 -4.60
N SER A 46 -11.67 16.00 -3.28
CA SER A 46 -12.78 15.97 -2.31
C SER A 46 -13.69 17.22 -2.34
N GLN A 47 -13.23 18.33 -2.93
CA GLN A 47 -14.05 19.54 -3.12
C GLN A 47 -14.88 19.52 -4.42
N THR A 48 -14.54 18.65 -5.37
CA THR A 48 -15.21 18.49 -6.66
C THR A 48 -15.35 17.00 -6.98
N TRP A 49 -16.36 16.39 -6.35
CA TRP A 49 -16.66 14.98 -6.55
C TRP A 49 -17.21 14.78 -7.96
N SER A 50 -16.51 13.95 -8.71
CA SER A 50 -16.95 13.44 -10.00
C SER A 50 -16.99 11.93 -9.91
N LEU A 51 -17.75 11.28 -10.78
CA LEU A 51 -17.78 9.82 -10.87
C LEU A 51 -16.34 9.24 -11.00
N ALA A 52 -15.39 10.02 -11.54
CA ALA A 52 -13.97 9.66 -11.66
C ALA A 52 -13.28 9.48 -10.32
N ALA A 53 -13.62 10.39 -9.42
CA ALA A 53 -13.13 10.36 -8.05
C ALA A 53 -13.69 9.16 -7.30
N ASP A 54 -14.95 8.77 -7.54
CA ASP A 54 -15.56 7.61 -6.89
C ASP A 54 -14.88 6.30 -7.31
N ALA A 55 -14.59 6.12 -8.60
CA ALA A 55 -13.88 4.94 -9.08
C ALA A 55 -12.42 4.88 -8.59
N GLY A 56 -11.70 6.02 -8.60
CA GLY A 56 -10.35 6.10 -8.06
C GLY A 56 -10.29 5.81 -6.55
N LEU A 57 -11.29 6.28 -5.79
CA LEU A 57 -11.44 5.97 -4.37
C LEU A 57 -11.72 4.48 -4.13
N LEU A 58 -12.59 3.86 -4.93
CA LEU A 58 -12.89 2.43 -4.82
C LEU A 58 -11.62 1.59 -5.02
N GLN A 59 -10.82 1.90 -6.05
CA GLN A 59 -9.56 1.21 -6.32
C GLN A 59 -8.58 1.38 -5.16
N PHE A 60 -8.44 2.60 -4.63
CA PHE A 60 -7.62 2.86 -3.45
C PHE A 60 -8.08 2.04 -2.23
N LEU A 61 -9.39 1.99 -1.98
CA LEU A 61 -9.95 1.25 -0.84
C LEU A 61 -9.72 -0.26 -0.98
N GLN A 62 -9.82 -0.79 -2.20
CA GLN A 62 -9.55 -2.18 -2.50
C GLN A 62 -8.08 -2.54 -2.29
N GLU A 63 -7.15 -1.70 -2.77
CA GLU A 63 -5.72 -1.89 -2.55
C GLU A 63 -5.34 -1.75 -1.07
N PHE A 64 -5.89 -0.74 -0.39
CA PHE A 64 -5.69 -0.53 1.03
C PHE A 64 -6.18 -1.74 1.85
N SER A 65 -7.36 -2.28 1.50
CA SER A 65 -7.90 -3.50 2.12
C SER A 65 -6.95 -4.68 1.91
N GLN A 66 -6.54 -4.95 0.67
CA GLN A 66 -5.63 -6.04 0.35
C GLN A 66 -4.27 -5.89 1.04
N GLN A 67 -3.73 -4.68 1.10
CA GLN A 67 -2.48 -4.40 1.80
C GLN A 67 -2.62 -4.63 3.30
N THR A 68 -3.72 -4.20 3.90
CA THR A 68 -4.01 -4.38 5.34
C THR A 68 -4.17 -5.87 5.67
N ILE A 69 -4.88 -6.61 4.84
CA ILE A 69 -5.06 -8.06 4.97
C ILE A 69 -3.69 -8.76 4.84
N SER A 70 -2.92 -8.44 3.80
CA SER A 70 -1.60 -9.04 3.57
C SER A 70 -0.63 -8.78 4.72
N ARG A 71 -0.58 -7.53 5.21
CA ARG A 71 0.25 -7.15 6.37
C ARG A 71 -0.19 -7.89 7.64
N THR A 72 -1.48 -8.03 7.86
CA THR A 72 -2.03 -8.79 8.99
C THR A 72 -1.61 -10.27 8.91
N HIS A 73 -1.68 -10.88 7.73
CA HIS A 73 -1.22 -12.25 7.52
C HIS A 73 0.28 -12.43 7.79
N GLU A 74 1.11 -11.47 7.37
CA GLU A 74 2.54 -11.53 7.65
C GLU A 74 2.83 -11.40 9.15
N ILE A 75 2.18 -10.46 9.84
CA ILE A 75 2.31 -10.31 11.30
C ILE A 75 1.91 -11.61 12.00
N LYS A 76 0.78 -12.22 11.60
CA LYS A 76 0.34 -13.51 12.15
C LYS A 76 1.40 -14.60 11.96
N LYS A 77 2.00 -14.69 10.77
CA LYS A 77 3.06 -15.66 10.46
C LYS A 77 4.29 -15.47 11.34
N GLN A 78 4.70 -14.22 11.57
CA GLN A 78 5.81 -13.90 12.48
C GLN A 78 5.47 -14.28 13.92
N MET A 79 4.25 -14.02 14.37
CA MET A 79 3.78 -14.41 15.69
C MET A 79 3.75 -15.93 15.86
N ASP A 80 3.27 -16.67 14.87
CA ASP A 80 3.26 -18.14 14.89
C ASP A 80 4.68 -18.72 15.01
N ARG A 81 5.66 -18.13 14.30
CA ARG A 81 7.08 -18.48 14.43
C ARG A 81 7.60 -18.19 15.84
N LEU A 82 7.35 -17.00 16.38
CA LEU A 82 7.81 -16.62 17.70
C LEU A 82 7.26 -17.54 18.79
N ILE A 83 5.99 -17.94 18.70
CA ILE A 83 5.37 -18.91 19.60
C ILE A 83 6.11 -20.26 19.52
N HIS A 84 6.44 -20.71 18.31
CA HIS A 84 7.16 -21.96 18.12
C HIS A 84 8.58 -21.90 18.73
N GLU A 85 9.32 -20.82 18.49
CA GLU A 85 10.65 -20.62 19.07
C GLU A 85 10.59 -20.54 20.60
N THR A 86 9.59 -19.87 21.15
CA THR A 86 9.37 -19.78 22.59
C THR A 86 9.17 -21.17 23.21
N LYS A 87 8.35 -22.03 22.58
CA LYS A 87 8.17 -23.41 23.04
C LYS A 87 9.46 -24.24 22.93
N SER A 88 10.25 -24.02 21.89
CA SER A 88 11.55 -24.68 21.74
C SER A 88 12.52 -24.27 22.85
N ILE A 89 12.57 -22.98 23.19
CA ILE A 89 13.39 -22.45 24.29
C ILE A 89 12.91 -23.04 25.62
N ASP A 90 11.61 -23.12 25.86
CA ASP A 90 11.03 -23.71 27.07
C ASP A 90 11.48 -25.17 27.27
N CYS A 91 11.42 -26.00 26.23
CA CYS A 91 11.94 -27.37 26.27
C CYS A 91 13.44 -27.41 26.56
N ARG A 92 14.24 -26.51 25.95
CA ARG A 92 15.67 -26.42 26.22
C ARG A 92 15.97 -26.00 27.66
N LEU A 93 15.19 -25.07 28.19
CA LEU A 93 15.29 -24.60 29.57
C LEU A 93 14.97 -25.71 30.56
N HIS A 94 13.92 -26.50 30.31
CA HIS A 94 13.62 -27.69 31.10
C HIS A 94 14.78 -28.70 31.11
N ASN A 95 15.41 -28.93 29.96
CA ASN A 95 16.58 -29.82 29.89
C ASN A 95 17.78 -29.28 30.68
N VAL A 96 18.04 -27.97 30.60
CA VAL A 96 19.12 -27.33 31.38
C VAL A 96 18.82 -27.40 32.88
N PHE A 97 17.58 -27.16 33.30
CA PHE A 97 17.16 -27.29 34.70
C PHE A 97 17.34 -28.72 35.22
N ASN A 98 16.94 -29.72 34.43
CA ASN A 98 17.14 -31.12 34.80
C ASN A 98 18.65 -31.45 34.93
N GLY A 99 19.49 -30.92 34.05
CA GLY A 99 20.94 -31.04 34.15
C GLY A 99 21.51 -30.39 35.40
N PHE A 100 21.08 -29.17 35.72
CA PHE A 100 21.47 -28.47 36.95
C PHE A 100 21.03 -29.26 38.19
N LEU A 101 19.78 -29.74 38.22
CA LEU A 101 19.24 -30.50 39.34
C LEU A 101 20.03 -31.79 39.57
N MET A 102 20.41 -32.50 38.51
CA MET A 102 21.27 -33.69 38.62
C MET A 102 22.64 -33.34 39.20
N LEU A 103 23.26 -32.25 38.75
CA LEU A 103 24.56 -31.80 39.24
C LEU A 103 24.49 -31.37 40.71
N SER A 104 23.45 -30.61 41.07
CA SER A 104 23.20 -30.18 42.45
C SER A 104 22.92 -31.36 43.37
N ASN A 105 22.15 -32.36 42.92
CA ASN A 105 21.92 -33.58 43.69
C ASN A 105 23.23 -34.34 43.94
N MET A 106 24.10 -34.45 42.94
CA MET A 106 25.42 -35.07 43.09
C MET A 106 26.29 -34.31 44.09
N GLN A 107 26.37 -32.98 43.95
CA GLN A 107 27.17 -32.12 44.81
C GLN A 107 26.65 -32.07 46.26
N PHE A 108 25.33 -32.18 46.45
CA PHE A 108 24.72 -32.29 47.76
C PHE A 108 25.12 -33.59 48.46
N ILE A 109 25.08 -34.72 47.74
CA ILE A 109 25.54 -36.02 48.27
C ILE A 109 27.02 -35.97 48.63
N GLU A 110 27.84 -35.35 47.77
CA GLU A 110 29.26 -35.16 48.01
C GLU A 110 29.50 -34.36 49.30
N ASN A 111 28.89 -33.19 49.41
CA ASN A 111 29.07 -32.32 50.58
C ASN A 111 28.54 -32.95 51.88
N VAL A 112 27.44 -33.74 51.85
CA VAL A 112 26.91 -34.45 53.03
C VAL A 112 27.80 -35.61 53.49
N ILE A 113 28.58 -36.20 52.59
CA ILE A 113 29.52 -37.27 52.97
C ILE A 113 30.80 -36.69 53.59
N TYR A 114 31.16 -35.46 53.22
CA TYR A 114 32.36 -34.78 53.72
C TYR A 114 32.14 -33.88 54.95
N ASP A 115 30.87 -33.59 55.28
CA ASP A 115 30.44 -32.98 56.55
C ASP A 115 30.14 -34.07 57.59
#